data_AF-A0A8R1HQW5-F1
#
_entry.id   AF-A0A8R1HQW5-F1
#
_cell.length_a   1.000
_cell.length_b   1.000
_cell.length_c   1.000
_cell.angle_alpha   90.00
_cell.angle_beta   90.00
_cell.angle_gamma   90.00
#
_symmetry.space_group_name_H-M   'P 1'
#
loop_
_entity.id
_entity.type
_entity.pdbx_description
1 polymer ?
#
loop_
_entity_poly.entity_id
_entity_poly.type
_entity_poly.pdbx_seq_one_letter_code
_entity_poly.pdbx_strand_id
1 'polypeptide(L)'
;MLPIFYFVCLGFNALMIFWDGSKLLHFDKIPVWGIAIIVLGVGTLAALFAHFIMKPRIQAKIQDSEVPPTPPIFSDIESARGSAQLKEFTANSNKKPQSPGKIGNFFKWLLPDRTRADSRSTTQLFATIQVFTACFAGFAHGAQDVSNAVAPLAALISIYRYKNTAQNEAVPIYVLLYGVLAICVGLWTLGHRVIRTVGQKMSEINPASGFAIEFGAAMTALLASKIGLPISTTHCLVGSVVAVGSIRSGEGIKWSVFRKIVISWVVTLPVAGLISAGIMLIIKWAAL
;
A
#
# COMPACT_ATOMS: atom_id res chain seq x y z
N MET A 1 15.88 4.19 -17.00
CA MET A 1 14.76 4.33 -16.05
C MET A 1 14.70 3.18 -15.05
N LEU A 2 14.78 1.90 -15.47
CA LEU A 2 14.75 0.73 -14.56
C LEU A 2 15.59 0.88 -13.26
N PRO A 3 16.90 1.20 -13.34
CA PRO A 3 17.75 1.21 -12.14
C PRO A 3 17.41 2.36 -11.19
N ILE A 4 16.89 3.47 -11.74
CA ILE A 4 16.52 4.67 -10.98
C ILE A 4 15.28 4.37 -10.12
N PHE A 5 14.29 3.67 -10.66
CA PHE A 5 13.11 3.26 -9.88
C PHE A 5 13.48 2.32 -8.73
N TYR A 6 14.37 1.34 -8.97
CA TYR A 6 14.89 0.46 -7.92
C TYR A 6 15.67 1.23 -6.86
N PHE A 7 16.53 2.16 -7.29
CA PHE A 7 17.29 3.03 -6.39
C PHE A 7 16.36 3.81 -5.46
N VAL A 8 15.39 4.53 -6.02
CA VAL A 8 14.50 5.40 -5.24
C VAL A 8 13.61 4.57 -4.31
N CYS A 9 13.05 3.47 -4.80
CA CYS A 9 12.17 2.62 -4.00
C CYS A 9 12.91 1.96 -2.83
N LEU A 10 14.00 1.24 -3.11
CA LEU A 10 14.73 0.51 -2.06
C LEU A 10 15.54 1.46 -1.18
N GLY A 11 16.01 2.59 -1.72
CA GLY A 11 16.58 3.67 -0.93
C GLY A 11 15.57 4.30 0.03
N PHE A 12 14.35 4.59 -0.43
CA PHE A 12 13.28 5.09 0.44
C PHE A 12 12.88 4.07 1.51
N ASN A 13 12.75 2.79 1.15
CA ASN A 13 12.46 1.73 2.12
C ASN A 13 13.58 1.57 3.16
N ALA A 14 14.85 1.66 2.75
CA ALA A 14 15.97 1.68 3.67
C ALA A 14 15.91 2.91 4.59
N LEU A 15 15.59 4.08 4.04
CA LEU A 15 15.40 5.31 4.82
C LEU A 15 14.34 5.09 5.90
N MET A 16 13.18 4.49 5.58
CA MET A 16 12.13 4.22 6.58
C MET A 16 12.57 3.30 7.73
N ILE A 17 13.54 2.41 7.50
CA ILE A 17 14.03 1.47 8.52
C ILE A 17 15.08 2.09 9.42
N PHE A 18 16.03 2.79 8.82
CA PHE A 18 17.19 3.31 9.54
C PHE A 18 16.90 4.67 10.16
N TRP A 19 15.96 5.44 9.60
CA TRP A 19 15.54 6.71 10.15
C TRP A 19 14.66 6.51 11.39
N ASP A 20 15.15 6.93 12.57
CA ASP A 20 14.56 6.64 13.89
C ASP A 20 14.29 5.14 14.10
N GLY A 21 15.20 4.30 13.59
CA GLY A 21 15.08 2.86 13.62
C GLY A 21 15.15 2.25 15.02
N SER A 22 14.93 0.94 15.11
CA SER A 22 14.84 0.19 16.38
C SER A 22 15.98 0.48 17.36
N LYS A 23 15.60 0.87 18.59
CA LYS A 23 16.51 1.06 19.73
C LYS A 23 17.24 -0.24 20.12
N LEU A 24 16.61 -1.39 19.88
CA LEU A 24 17.17 -2.71 20.17
C LEU A 24 18.34 -3.07 19.25
N LEU A 25 18.26 -2.66 17.98
CA LEU A 25 19.31 -2.86 16.97
C LEU A 25 20.32 -1.69 16.95
N HIS A 26 20.19 -0.74 17.88
CA HIS A 26 21.00 0.47 17.96
C HIS A 26 20.95 1.35 16.69
N PHE A 27 19.90 1.22 15.87
CA PHE A 27 19.75 2.05 14.66
C PHE A 27 19.51 3.53 15.00
N ASP A 28 18.92 3.81 16.17
CA ASP A 28 18.75 5.14 16.75
C ASP A 28 20.10 5.88 17.00
N LYS A 29 21.21 5.15 17.11
CA LYS A 29 22.54 5.75 17.34
C LYS A 29 23.27 6.13 16.04
N ILE A 30 22.71 5.81 14.88
CA ILE A 30 23.38 6.06 13.60
C ILE A 30 23.21 7.55 13.26
N PRO A 31 24.31 8.31 13.06
CA PRO A 31 24.22 9.71 12.68
C PRO A 31 23.56 9.84 11.29
N VAL A 32 22.92 10.98 11.04
CA VAL A 32 22.15 11.24 9.80
C VAL A 32 23.00 11.02 8.54
N TRP A 33 24.29 11.35 8.57
CA TRP A 33 25.21 11.06 7.45
C TRP A 33 25.42 9.56 7.21
N GLY A 34 25.42 8.74 8.28
CA GLY A 34 25.52 7.29 8.18
C GLY A 34 24.28 6.68 7.55
N ILE A 35 23.09 7.19 7.92
CA ILE A 35 21.82 6.80 7.30
C ILE A 35 21.85 7.17 5.80
N ALA A 36 22.31 8.36 5.45
CA ALA A 36 22.43 8.77 4.05
C ALA A 36 23.35 7.83 3.26
N ILE A 37 24.51 7.44 3.82
CA ILE A 37 25.42 6.47 3.18
C ILE A 37 24.74 5.11 2.99
N ILE A 38 24.02 4.61 4.01
CA ILE A 38 23.30 3.33 3.91
C ILE A 38 22.22 3.40 2.84
N VAL A 39 21.43 4.47 2.80
CA VAL A 39 20.38 4.67 1.80
C VAL A 39 20.95 4.72 0.39
N LEU A 40 22.04 5.48 0.18
CA LEU A 40 22.74 5.54 -1.10
C LEU A 40 23.36 4.19 -1.46
N GLY A 41 23.94 3.47 -0.50
CA GLY A 41 24.54 2.15 -0.68
C GLY A 41 23.51 1.07 -1.07
N VAL A 42 22.41 0.98 -0.32
CA VAL A 42 21.31 0.06 -0.62
C VAL A 42 20.66 0.42 -1.95
N GLY A 43 20.41 1.70 -2.20
CA GLY A 43 19.85 2.18 -3.46
C GLY A 43 20.77 1.85 -4.66
N THR A 44 22.08 2.09 -4.54
CA THR A 44 23.04 1.79 -5.62
C THR A 44 23.18 0.29 -5.85
N LEU A 45 23.28 -0.53 -4.81
CA LEU A 45 23.27 -2.00 -4.92
C LEU A 45 22.00 -2.51 -5.59
N ALA A 46 20.85 -1.97 -5.21
CA ALA A 46 19.57 -2.27 -5.86
C ALA A 46 19.54 -1.88 -7.34
N ALA A 47 20.08 -0.71 -7.68
CA ALA A 47 20.17 -0.25 -9.06
C ALA A 47 21.10 -1.15 -9.89
N LEU A 48 22.24 -1.55 -9.33
CA LEU A 48 23.18 -2.46 -9.98
C LEU A 48 22.56 -3.85 -10.16
N PHE A 49 21.90 -4.38 -9.14
CA PHE A 49 21.14 -5.63 -9.22
C PHE A 49 20.06 -5.56 -10.32
N ALA A 50 19.31 -4.46 -10.36
CA ALA A 50 18.30 -4.25 -11.38
C ALA A 50 18.91 -4.20 -12.80
N HIS A 51 20.07 -3.55 -12.94
CA HIS A 51 20.74 -3.39 -14.23
C HIS A 51 21.38 -4.68 -14.73
N PHE A 52 22.09 -5.41 -13.87
CA PHE A 52 22.88 -6.58 -14.26
C PHE A 52 22.09 -7.89 -14.23
N ILE A 53 21.18 -8.05 -13.27
CA ILE A 53 20.48 -9.33 -13.05
C ILE A 53 19.05 -9.27 -13.58
N MET A 54 18.33 -8.19 -13.30
CA MET A 54 16.92 -8.13 -13.68
C MET A 54 16.69 -7.72 -15.13
N LYS A 55 17.41 -6.73 -15.64
CA LYS A 55 17.29 -6.30 -17.04
C LYS A 55 17.38 -7.48 -18.03
N PRO A 56 18.38 -8.38 -17.98
CA PRO A 56 18.44 -9.50 -18.91
C PRO A 56 17.30 -10.51 -18.69
N ARG A 57 16.88 -10.75 -17.44
CA ARG A 57 15.77 -11.67 -17.14
C ARG A 57 14.41 -11.16 -17.59
N ILE A 58 14.14 -9.86 -17.43
CA ILE A 58 12.91 -9.24 -17.91
C ILE A 58 12.86 -9.29 -19.44
N GLN A 59 13.97 -8.98 -20.11
CA GLN A 59 14.06 -9.04 -21.57
C GLN A 59 13.84 -10.46 -22.11
N ALA A 60 14.45 -11.47 -21.47
CA ALA A 60 14.21 -12.88 -21.82
C ALA A 60 12.74 -13.28 -21.65
N LYS A 61 12.10 -12.87 -20.54
CA LYS A 61 10.69 -13.20 -20.24
C LYS A 61 9.68 -12.51 -21.18
N ILE A 62 10.06 -11.37 -21.75
CA ILE A 62 9.28 -10.66 -22.76
C ILE A 62 9.34 -11.41 -24.10
N GLN A 63 10.52 -11.91 -24.48
CA GLN A 63 10.75 -12.58 -25.75
C GLN A 63 10.11 -13.98 -25.82
N ASP A 64 10.10 -14.74 -24.71
CA ASP A 64 9.39 -16.03 -24.62
C ASP A 64 7.84 -15.90 -24.66
N SER A 65 7.32 -14.68 -24.46
CA SER A 65 5.86 -14.43 -24.50
C SER A 65 5.34 -14.06 -25.91
N GLU A 66 6.21 -13.94 -26.92
CA GLU A 66 5.87 -13.69 -28.34
C GLU A 66 5.71 -15.01 -29.13
N VAL A 67 4.70 -15.82 -28.80
CA VAL A 67 4.20 -16.92 -29.64
C VAL A 67 3.22 -16.32 -30.68
N PRO A 68 3.23 -16.73 -31.98
CA PRO A 68 2.71 -15.94 -33.11
C PRO A 68 1.18 -15.76 -33.14
N PRO A 69 0.65 -14.82 -33.97
CA PRO A 69 -0.78 -14.51 -34.02
C PRO A 69 -1.61 -15.71 -34.48
N THR A 70 -2.69 -15.98 -33.75
CA THR A 70 -3.79 -16.83 -34.23
C THR A 70 -4.38 -16.17 -35.49
N PRO A 71 -4.71 -16.94 -36.56
CA PRO A 71 -5.36 -16.37 -37.74
C PRO A 71 -6.68 -15.68 -37.35
N PRO A 72 -7.09 -14.62 -38.05
CA PRO A 72 -8.25 -13.81 -37.66
C PRO A 72 -9.49 -14.69 -37.55
N ILE A 73 -10.04 -14.74 -36.34
CA ILE A 73 -11.31 -15.39 -36.04
C ILE A 73 -12.42 -14.45 -36.50
N PHE A 74 -13.52 -15.02 -37.01
CA PHE A 74 -14.71 -14.36 -37.58
C PHE A 74 -15.25 -13.14 -36.78
N SER A 75 -14.90 -13.01 -35.49
CA SER A 75 -15.22 -11.86 -34.62
C SER A 75 -14.64 -10.52 -35.08
N ASP A 76 -13.51 -10.51 -35.80
CA ASP A 76 -12.84 -9.26 -36.21
C ASP A 76 -13.56 -8.55 -37.37
N ILE A 77 -14.29 -9.31 -38.21
CA ILE A 77 -15.11 -8.79 -39.30
C ILE A 77 -16.38 -8.12 -38.76
N GLU A 78 -16.93 -8.66 -37.66
CA GLU A 78 -18.12 -8.12 -37.00
C GLU A 78 -17.79 -6.84 -36.19
N SER A 79 -16.60 -6.79 -35.58
CA SER A 79 -16.05 -5.59 -34.91
C SER A 79 -15.77 -4.44 -35.89
N ALA A 80 -15.29 -4.74 -37.11
CA ALA A 80 -15.11 -3.74 -38.17
C ALA A 80 -16.46 -3.15 -38.65
N ARG A 81 -17.54 -3.94 -38.65
CA ARG A 81 -18.89 -3.49 -39.01
C ARG A 81 -19.55 -2.65 -37.90
N GLY A 82 -19.38 -3.05 -36.64
CA GLY A 82 -19.87 -2.30 -35.48
C GLY A 82 -19.18 -0.95 -35.28
N SER A 83 -17.87 -0.86 -35.57
CA SER A 83 -17.11 0.39 -35.51
C SER A 83 -17.45 1.37 -36.64
N ALA A 84 -17.94 0.89 -37.79
CA ALA A 84 -18.50 1.75 -38.84
C ALA A 84 -19.84 2.38 -38.42
N GLN A 85 -20.76 1.60 -37.80
CA GLN A 85 -22.02 2.13 -37.26
C GLN A 85 -21.82 3.13 -36.10
N LEU A 86 -20.82 2.91 -35.24
CA LEU A 86 -20.51 3.81 -34.12
C LEU A 86 -19.96 5.17 -34.61
N LYS A 87 -19.20 5.18 -35.71
CA LYS A 87 -18.74 6.42 -36.36
C LYS A 87 -19.89 7.21 -36.99
N GLU A 88 -20.89 6.52 -37.54
CA GLU A 88 -22.08 7.15 -38.13
C GLU A 88 -23.03 7.75 -37.08
N PHE A 89 -23.19 7.10 -35.91
CA PHE A 89 -23.94 7.67 -34.77
C PHE A 89 -23.24 8.86 -34.11
N THR A 90 -21.90 8.86 -34.06
CA THR A 90 -21.12 9.94 -33.42
C THR A 90 -21.06 11.20 -34.30
N ALA A 91 -21.23 11.08 -35.62
CA ALA A 91 -21.27 12.20 -36.54
C ALA A 91 -22.50 13.12 -36.35
N ASN A 92 -23.56 12.63 -35.70
CA ASN A 92 -24.81 13.38 -35.50
C ASN A 92 -24.91 14.13 -34.16
N SER A 93 -23.91 14.03 -33.27
CA SER A 93 -23.87 14.78 -32.00
C SER A 93 -22.89 15.95 -32.10
N ASN A 94 -23.28 16.97 -32.85
CA ASN A 94 -22.47 18.17 -33.04
C ASN A 94 -22.68 19.15 -31.87
N LYS A 95 -22.06 18.87 -30.73
CA LYS A 95 -21.79 19.86 -29.67
C LYS A 95 -20.29 20.02 -29.50
N LYS A 96 -19.74 21.15 -29.99
CA LYS A 96 -18.34 21.56 -29.75
C LYS A 96 -18.06 21.57 -28.24
N PRO A 97 -17.11 20.78 -27.72
CA PRO A 97 -16.70 20.90 -26.32
C PRO A 97 -15.96 22.22 -26.12
N GLN A 98 -16.37 23.00 -25.11
CA GLN A 98 -15.71 24.23 -24.70
C GLN A 98 -14.24 23.97 -24.34
N SER A 99 -13.35 24.85 -24.81
CA SER A 99 -11.91 24.83 -24.51
C SER A 99 -11.69 24.85 -22.99
N PRO A 100 -10.93 23.88 -22.41
CA PRO A 100 -10.63 23.92 -20.98
C PRO A 100 -9.79 25.17 -20.68
N GLY A 101 -10.16 25.94 -19.66
CA GLY A 101 -9.34 27.08 -19.19
C GLY A 101 -7.93 26.63 -18.79
N LYS A 102 -7.00 27.57 -18.53
CA LYS A 102 -5.59 27.28 -18.16
C LYS A 102 -5.43 26.17 -17.10
N ILE A 103 -6.31 26.17 -16.10
CA ILE A 103 -6.36 25.16 -15.03
C ILE A 103 -6.83 23.79 -15.56
N GLY A 104 -7.83 23.76 -16.43
CA GLY A 104 -8.29 22.52 -17.08
C GLY A 104 -7.21 21.90 -17.97
N ASN A 105 -6.41 22.73 -18.66
CA ASN A 105 -5.27 22.25 -19.45
C ASN A 105 -4.12 21.76 -18.57
N PHE A 106 -3.87 22.40 -17.41
CA PHE A 106 -2.91 21.90 -16.43
C PHE A 106 -3.32 20.54 -15.86
N PHE A 107 -4.58 20.37 -15.44
CA PHE A 107 -5.08 19.08 -14.96
C PHE A 107 -5.06 18.00 -16.06
N LYS A 108 -5.35 18.37 -17.31
CA LYS A 108 -5.25 17.45 -18.45
C LYS A 108 -3.80 17.05 -18.76
N TRP A 109 -2.83 17.93 -18.50
CA TRP A 109 -1.40 17.63 -18.62
C TRP A 109 -0.87 16.80 -17.44
N LEU A 110 -1.36 17.07 -16.21
CA LEU A 110 -0.93 16.40 -14.98
C LEU A 110 -1.52 15.00 -14.84
N LEU A 111 -2.77 14.80 -15.25
CA LEU A 111 -3.45 13.53 -15.14
C LEU A 111 -3.03 12.59 -16.28
N PRO A 112 -2.79 11.30 -15.98
CA PRO A 112 -2.41 10.32 -16.98
C PRO A 112 -3.51 10.15 -18.03
N ASP A 113 -3.10 9.93 -19.27
CA ASP A 113 -4.02 9.68 -20.38
C ASP A 113 -4.84 8.42 -20.10
N ARG A 114 -6.16 8.61 -20.05
CA ARG A 114 -7.11 7.55 -19.70
C ARG A 114 -7.20 6.47 -20.78
N THR A 115 -6.78 6.73 -22.01
CA THR A 115 -6.83 5.71 -23.07
C THR A 115 -5.56 4.85 -23.17
N ARG A 116 -4.55 5.10 -22.33
CA ARG A 116 -3.26 4.42 -22.44
C ARG A 116 -3.31 3.03 -21.77
N ALA A 117 -3.20 1.98 -22.57
CA ALA A 117 -2.99 0.63 -22.06
C ALA A 117 -1.54 0.47 -21.58
N ASP A 118 -1.35 -0.09 -20.38
CA ASP A 118 -0.02 -0.35 -19.84
C ASP A 118 0.70 -1.41 -20.69
N SER A 119 1.93 -1.12 -21.10
CA SER A 119 2.73 -2.10 -21.85
C SER A 119 3.06 -3.32 -20.98
N ARG A 120 3.06 -4.52 -21.56
CA ARG A 120 3.35 -5.77 -20.84
C ARG A 120 4.72 -5.74 -20.14
N SER A 121 5.71 -5.11 -20.77
CA SER A 121 7.04 -4.89 -20.22
C SER A 121 7.02 -3.98 -18.98
N THR A 122 6.22 -2.90 -19.02
CA THR A 122 6.02 -2.01 -17.86
C THR A 122 5.35 -2.73 -16.70
N THR A 123 4.31 -3.54 -16.98
CA THR A 123 3.60 -4.30 -15.95
C THR A 123 4.49 -5.33 -15.26
N GLN A 124 5.31 -6.07 -16.01
CA GLN A 124 6.25 -7.04 -15.43
C GLN A 124 7.35 -6.37 -14.59
N LEU A 125 7.80 -5.20 -15.00
CA LEU A 125 8.74 -4.38 -14.23
C LEU A 125 8.13 -3.98 -12.89
N PHE A 126 6.95 -3.32 -12.92
CA PHE A 126 6.30 -2.87 -11.70
C PHE A 126 5.90 -4.03 -10.79
N ALA A 127 5.52 -5.20 -11.34
CA ALA A 127 5.25 -6.39 -10.55
C ALA A 127 6.42 -6.78 -9.66
N THR A 128 7.64 -6.71 -10.18
CA THR A 128 8.82 -7.11 -9.39
C THR A 128 9.16 -6.08 -8.32
N ILE A 129 9.08 -4.78 -8.62
CA ILE A 129 9.30 -3.70 -7.65
C ILE A 129 8.22 -3.71 -6.57
N GLN A 130 6.97 -3.95 -6.97
CA GLN A 130 5.82 -3.99 -6.08
C GLN A 130 5.96 -5.12 -5.05
N VAL A 131 6.51 -6.29 -5.41
CA VAL A 131 6.75 -7.36 -4.42
C VAL A 131 7.68 -6.86 -3.30
N PHE A 132 8.79 -6.20 -3.63
CA PHE A 132 9.68 -5.65 -2.61
C PHE A 132 8.99 -4.56 -1.79
N THR A 133 8.27 -3.66 -2.45
CA THR A 133 7.54 -2.57 -1.78
C THR A 133 6.47 -3.11 -0.83
N ALA A 134 5.74 -4.14 -1.23
CA ALA A 134 4.73 -4.81 -0.43
C ALA A 134 5.34 -5.51 0.79
N CYS A 135 6.51 -6.15 0.64
CA CYS A 135 7.23 -6.73 1.77
C CYS A 135 7.65 -5.66 2.79
N PHE A 136 8.17 -4.51 2.33
CA PHE A 136 8.54 -3.41 3.23
C PHE A 136 7.33 -2.75 3.88
N ALA A 137 6.26 -2.53 3.12
CA ALA A 137 5.00 -2.02 3.65
C ALA A 137 4.43 -2.97 4.71
N GLY A 138 4.49 -4.28 4.48
CA GLY A 138 4.11 -5.31 5.45
C GLY A 138 4.97 -5.28 6.72
N PHE A 139 6.28 -5.09 6.59
CA PHE A 139 7.19 -4.93 7.73
C PHE A 139 6.84 -3.67 8.56
N ALA A 140 6.67 -2.51 7.91
CA ALA A 140 6.33 -1.26 8.58
C ALA A 140 4.96 -1.33 9.27
N HIS A 141 3.97 -1.94 8.61
CA HIS A 141 2.64 -2.16 9.19
C HIS A 141 2.69 -3.12 10.37
N GLY A 142 3.46 -4.21 10.26
CA GLY A 142 3.66 -5.17 11.34
C GLY A 142 4.30 -4.54 12.57
N ALA A 143 5.31 -3.67 12.40
CA ALA A 143 5.93 -2.96 13.52
C ALA A 143 4.93 -2.09 14.30
N GLN A 144 4.02 -1.41 13.59
CA GLN A 144 2.98 -0.59 14.22
C GLN A 144 1.90 -1.43 14.91
N ASP A 145 1.44 -2.50 14.25
CA ASP A 145 0.35 -3.33 14.77
C ASP A 145 0.77 -4.18 15.97
N VAL A 146 2.03 -4.64 16.00
CA VAL A 146 2.60 -5.33 17.17
C VAL A 146 2.52 -4.42 18.40
N SER A 147 2.85 -3.13 18.25
CA SER A 147 2.74 -2.17 19.36
C SER A 147 1.31 -2.06 19.88
N ASN A 148 0.33 -1.90 18.97
CA ASN A 148 -1.08 -1.79 19.33
C ASN A 148 -1.62 -3.03 20.06
N ALA A 149 -1.22 -4.23 19.61
CA ALA A 149 -1.68 -5.48 20.19
C ALA A 149 -0.99 -5.80 21.53
N VAL A 150 0.31 -5.49 21.64
CA VAL A 150 1.12 -5.86 22.81
C VAL A 150 1.05 -4.82 23.92
N ALA A 151 0.74 -3.55 23.64
CA ALA A 151 0.71 -2.48 24.65
C ALA A 151 -0.16 -2.80 25.89
N PRO A 152 -1.40 -3.31 25.77
CA PRO A 152 -2.19 -3.67 26.95
C PRO A 152 -1.57 -4.79 27.79
N LEU A 153 -0.97 -5.78 27.14
CA LEU A 153 -0.30 -6.89 27.82
C LEU A 153 1.01 -6.44 28.49
N ALA A 154 1.77 -5.57 27.83
CA ALA A 154 2.95 -4.94 28.41
C ALA A 154 2.57 -4.12 29.65
N ALA A 155 1.46 -3.37 29.59
CA ALA A 155 0.97 -2.61 30.71
C ALA A 155 0.58 -3.49 31.90
N LEU A 156 -0.13 -4.60 31.64
CA LEU A 156 -0.49 -5.58 32.66
C LEU A 156 0.76 -6.17 33.34
N ILE A 157 1.77 -6.57 32.56
CA ILE A 157 3.02 -7.14 33.08
C ILE A 157 3.78 -6.11 33.92
N SER A 158 3.84 -4.85 33.48
CA SER A 158 4.53 -3.78 34.20
C SER A 158 3.88 -3.53 35.57
N ILE A 159 2.55 -3.43 35.62
CA ILE A 159 1.80 -3.27 36.86
C ILE A 159 1.97 -4.50 37.78
N TYR A 160 1.93 -5.71 37.21
CA TYR A 160 2.05 -6.94 38.01
C TYR A 160 3.43 -7.09 38.65
N ARG A 161 4.50 -6.90 37.87
CA ARG A 161 5.89 -7.15 38.31
C ARG A 161 6.50 -5.98 39.07
N TYR A 162 6.32 -4.77 38.57
CA TYR A 162 7.05 -3.59 39.05
C TYR A 162 6.17 -2.65 39.88
N LYS A 163 4.87 -2.95 40.00
CA LYS A 163 3.88 -2.11 40.71
C LYS A 163 3.89 -0.65 40.23
N ASN A 164 4.35 -0.44 39.00
CA ASN A 164 4.52 0.87 38.39
C ASN A 164 3.49 1.05 37.27
N THR A 165 2.86 2.21 37.24
CA THR A 165 1.90 2.59 36.20
C THR A 165 2.53 3.44 35.09
N ALA A 166 3.76 3.93 35.29
CA ALA A 166 4.40 4.90 34.42
C ALA A 166 4.89 4.34 33.06
N GLN A 167 4.81 3.01 32.82
CA GLN A 167 5.20 2.36 31.55
C GLN A 167 6.59 2.77 31.02
N ASN A 168 7.51 3.14 31.91
CA ASN A 168 8.86 3.60 31.53
C ASN A 168 9.81 2.45 31.16
N GLU A 169 9.39 1.21 31.36
CA GLU A 169 10.21 0.03 31.13
C GLU A 169 10.07 -0.49 29.71
N ALA A 170 11.18 -0.96 29.15
CA ALA A 170 11.17 -1.58 27.83
C ALA A 170 10.33 -2.86 27.84
N VAL A 171 9.48 -3.02 26.82
CA VAL A 171 8.66 -4.24 26.66
C VAL A 171 9.57 -5.45 26.47
N PRO A 172 9.43 -6.52 27.28
CA PRO A 172 10.27 -7.71 27.14
C PRO A 172 10.10 -8.39 25.77
N ILE A 173 11.20 -8.90 25.22
CA ILE A 173 11.22 -9.45 23.86
C ILE A 173 10.27 -10.63 23.64
N TYR A 174 10.05 -11.46 24.68
CA TYR A 174 9.13 -12.59 24.57
C TYR A 174 7.66 -12.14 24.36
N VAL A 175 7.28 -10.97 24.88
CA VAL A 175 5.94 -10.40 24.69
C VAL A 175 5.78 -9.90 23.25
N LEU A 176 6.84 -9.29 22.70
CA LEU A 176 6.87 -8.89 21.29
C LEU A 176 6.79 -10.10 20.37
N LEU A 177 7.55 -11.18 20.64
CA LEU A 177 7.50 -12.43 19.88
C LEU A 177 6.10 -13.05 19.91
N TYR A 178 5.45 -13.06 21.08
CA TYR A 178 4.06 -13.51 21.21
C TYR A 178 3.12 -12.69 20.31
N GLY A 179 3.22 -11.36 20.33
CA GLY A 179 2.42 -10.48 19.48
C GLY A 179 2.63 -10.73 17.99
N VAL A 180 3.88 -10.89 17.55
CA VAL A 180 4.22 -11.21 16.15
C VAL A 180 3.61 -12.54 15.73
N LEU A 181 3.76 -13.59 16.55
CA LEU A 181 3.19 -14.91 16.24
C LEU A 181 1.66 -14.85 16.14
N ALA A 182 0.99 -14.15 17.05
CA ALA A 182 -0.47 -13.99 17.04
C ALA A 182 -0.95 -13.25 15.77
N ILE A 183 -0.26 -12.18 15.36
CA ILE A 183 -0.57 -11.44 14.13
C ILE A 183 -0.38 -12.33 12.90
N CYS A 184 0.72 -13.10 12.82
CA CYS A 184 0.96 -14.03 11.72
C CYS A 184 -0.15 -15.08 11.60
N VAL A 185 -0.59 -15.66 12.72
CA VAL A 185 -1.71 -16.62 12.75
C VAL A 185 -3.02 -15.97 12.32
N GLY A 186 -3.32 -14.75 12.79
CA GLY A 186 -4.51 -14.00 12.39
C GLY A 186 -4.53 -13.67 10.89
N LEU A 187 -3.39 -13.24 10.35
CA LEU A 187 -3.22 -12.94 8.93
C LEU A 187 -3.40 -14.20 8.06
N TRP A 188 -2.84 -15.34 8.49
CA TRP A 188 -3.01 -16.62 7.78
C TRP A 188 -4.48 -17.05 7.77
N THR A 189 -5.13 -17.04 8.93
CA THR A 189 -6.47 -17.61 9.10
C THR A 189 -7.59 -16.74 8.53
N LEU A 190 -7.53 -15.42 8.70
CA LEU A 190 -8.61 -14.49 8.37
C LEU A 190 -8.22 -13.37 7.41
N GLY A 191 -6.92 -13.11 7.25
CA GLY A 191 -6.41 -12.00 6.43
C GLY A 191 -6.85 -12.04 4.98
N HIS A 192 -7.03 -13.23 4.41
CA HIS A 192 -7.48 -13.43 3.03
C HIS A 192 -8.81 -12.71 2.72
N ARG A 193 -9.70 -12.53 3.71
CA ARG A 193 -10.99 -11.85 3.52
C ARG A 193 -10.81 -10.35 3.28
N VAL A 194 -9.91 -9.72 4.03
CA VAL A 194 -9.61 -8.28 3.93
C VAL A 194 -8.82 -8.00 2.66
N ILE A 195 -7.79 -8.81 2.39
CA ILE A 195 -6.97 -8.71 1.17
C ILE A 195 -7.86 -8.79 -0.08
N ARG A 196 -8.80 -9.73 -0.12
CA ARG A 196 -9.75 -9.86 -1.24
C ARG A 196 -10.67 -8.64 -1.36
N THR A 197 -11.10 -8.07 -0.24
CA THR A 197 -12.03 -6.93 -0.25
C THR A 197 -11.35 -5.65 -0.76
N VAL A 198 -10.13 -5.37 -0.29
CA VAL A 198 -9.38 -4.20 -0.74
C VAL A 198 -8.84 -4.39 -2.16
N GLY A 199 -8.24 -5.55 -2.45
CA GLY A 199 -7.53 -5.81 -3.71
C GLY A 199 -8.39 -6.17 -4.92
N GLN A 200 -9.62 -6.66 -4.71
CA GLN A 200 -10.50 -7.08 -5.82
C GLN A 200 -11.88 -6.42 -5.78
N LYS A 201 -12.44 -6.15 -4.59
CA LYS A 201 -13.81 -5.63 -4.48
C LYS A 201 -13.89 -4.11 -4.49
N MET A 202 -12.84 -3.38 -4.09
CA MET A 202 -12.90 -1.92 -4.02
C MET A 202 -12.44 -1.23 -5.32
N SER A 203 -11.31 -1.68 -5.87
CA SER A 203 -10.72 -1.21 -7.13
C SER A 203 -9.87 -2.32 -7.71
N GLU A 204 -9.78 -2.42 -9.05
CA GLU A 204 -8.80 -3.32 -9.67
C GLU A 204 -7.39 -2.72 -9.55
N ILE A 205 -6.47 -3.47 -8.95
CA ILE A 205 -5.10 -3.01 -8.71
C ILE A 205 -4.17 -3.71 -9.70
N ASN A 206 -3.51 -2.93 -10.57
CA ASN A 206 -2.38 -3.43 -11.35
C ASN A 206 -1.06 -3.13 -10.61
N PRO A 207 0.06 -3.78 -10.95
CA PRO A 207 1.31 -3.60 -10.22
C PRO A 207 1.82 -2.16 -10.10
N ALA A 208 1.64 -1.35 -11.14
CA ALA A 208 2.05 0.05 -11.12
C ALA A 208 1.18 0.89 -10.16
N SER A 209 -0.13 0.64 -10.15
CA SER A 209 -1.07 1.23 -9.21
C SER A 209 -0.79 0.77 -7.78
N GLY A 210 -0.49 -0.52 -7.59
CA GLY A 210 -0.13 -1.09 -6.29
C GLY A 210 1.09 -0.43 -5.69
N PHE A 211 2.15 -0.26 -6.50
CA PHE A 211 3.34 0.49 -6.09
C PHE A 211 3.01 1.93 -5.67
N ALA A 212 2.22 2.65 -6.47
CA ALA A 212 1.84 4.03 -6.16
C ALA A 212 0.99 4.13 -4.87
N ILE A 213 0.09 3.16 -4.65
CA ILE A 213 -0.75 3.07 -3.44
C ILE A 213 0.12 2.84 -2.20
N GLU A 214 1.03 1.87 -2.26
CA GLU A 214 1.91 1.53 -1.14
C GLU A 214 2.88 2.68 -0.83
N PHE A 215 3.50 3.27 -1.85
CA PHE A 215 4.41 4.38 -1.70
C PHE A 215 3.72 5.63 -1.14
N GLY A 216 2.53 5.98 -1.65
CA GLY A 216 1.74 7.12 -1.16
C GLY A 216 1.27 6.93 0.28
N ALA A 217 0.81 5.72 0.64
CA ALA A 217 0.43 5.39 2.00
C ALA A 217 1.63 5.45 2.96
N ALA A 218 2.77 4.89 2.56
CA ALA A 218 4.01 4.89 3.35
C ALA A 218 4.57 6.30 3.55
N MET A 219 4.57 7.14 2.51
CA MET A 219 5.01 8.54 2.59
C MET A 219 4.13 9.32 3.58
N THR A 220 2.81 9.16 3.48
CA THR A 220 1.86 9.79 4.41
C THR A 220 2.09 9.30 5.85
N ALA A 221 2.32 8.00 6.01
CA ALA A 221 2.61 7.38 7.30
C ALA A 221 3.85 7.97 7.97
N LEU A 222 4.95 8.07 7.21
CA LEU A 222 6.23 8.61 7.67
C LEU A 222 6.14 10.09 8.02
N LEU A 223 5.49 10.89 7.17
CA LEU A 223 5.35 12.33 7.41
C LEU A 223 4.54 12.60 8.69
N ALA A 224 3.45 11.87 8.92
CA ALA A 224 2.66 12.04 10.14
C ALA A 224 3.41 11.58 11.40
N SER A 225 4.16 10.46 11.30
CA SER A 225 5.02 9.98 12.38
C SER A 225 6.09 11.02 12.74
N LYS A 226 6.66 11.71 11.74
CA LYS A 226 7.65 12.78 11.92
C LYS A 226 7.13 13.98 12.71
N ILE A 227 5.87 14.33 12.52
CA ILE A 227 5.21 15.40 13.28
C ILE A 227 4.57 14.90 14.58
N GLY A 228 4.82 13.64 14.96
CA GLY A 228 4.33 13.03 16.20
C GLY A 228 2.83 12.74 16.21
N LEU A 229 2.16 12.73 15.05
CA LEU A 229 0.73 12.45 14.98
C LEU A 229 0.46 10.94 14.90
N PRO A 230 -0.31 10.38 15.85
CA PRO A 230 -0.77 9.00 15.75
C PRO A 230 -1.82 8.90 14.65
N ILE A 231 -1.48 8.20 13.58
CA ILE A 231 -2.39 7.97 12.45
C ILE A 231 -2.58 6.49 12.18
N SER A 232 -3.65 6.17 11.46
CA SER A 232 -3.96 4.80 11.06
C SER A 232 -3.42 4.52 9.66
N THR A 233 -2.52 3.55 9.56
CA THR A 233 -1.96 3.02 8.30
C THR A 233 -3.06 2.47 7.37
N THR A 234 -4.13 1.88 7.93
CA THR A 234 -5.27 1.39 7.15
C THR A 234 -5.99 2.53 6.42
N HIS A 235 -6.18 3.68 7.07
CA HIS A 235 -6.77 4.85 6.44
C HIS A 235 -5.85 5.41 5.33
N CYS A 236 -4.54 5.46 5.57
CA CYS A 236 -3.56 5.87 4.55
C CYS A 236 -3.61 4.97 3.31
N LEU A 237 -3.68 3.65 3.50
CA LEU A 237 -3.74 2.67 2.42
C LEU A 237 -5.06 2.78 1.65
N VAL A 238 -6.20 2.72 2.33
CA VAL A 238 -7.52 2.81 1.67
C VAL A 238 -7.69 4.16 0.95
N GLY A 239 -7.24 5.26 1.56
CA GLY A 239 -7.22 6.58 0.93
C GLY A 239 -6.36 6.61 -0.34
N SER A 240 -5.19 5.98 -0.32
CA SER A 240 -4.32 5.88 -1.49
C SER A 240 -4.94 5.03 -2.60
N VAL A 241 -5.63 3.93 -2.27
CA VAL A 241 -6.39 3.13 -3.25
C VAL A 241 -7.52 3.98 -3.87
N VAL A 242 -8.23 4.77 -3.07
CA VAL A 242 -9.29 5.66 -3.57
C VAL A 242 -8.73 6.78 -4.44
N ALA A 243 -7.58 7.36 -4.09
CA ALA A 243 -6.95 8.39 -4.91
C ALA A 243 -6.52 7.83 -6.27
N VAL A 244 -5.78 6.71 -6.28
CA VAL A 244 -5.28 6.06 -7.50
C VAL A 244 -6.42 5.51 -8.35
N GLY A 245 -7.41 4.85 -7.73
CA GLY A 245 -8.58 4.31 -8.42
C GLY A 245 -9.51 5.38 -9.01
N SER A 246 -9.51 6.61 -8.48
CA SER A 246 -10.29 7.73 -9.03
C SER A 246 -9.64 8.36 -10.26
N ILE A 247 -8.31 8.29 -10.33
CA ILE A 247 -7.51 8.91 -11.40
C ILE A 247 -7.33 7.96 -12.58
N ARG A 248 -7.21 6.65 -12.32
CA ARG A 248 -6.97 5.62 -13.33
C ARG A 248 -8.16 5.47 -14.28
N SER A 249 -7.86 5.07 -15.51
CA SER A 249 -8.87 4.66 -16.48
C SER A 249 -9.07 3.15 -16.46
N GLY A 250 -10.32 2.71 -16.30
CA GLY A 250 -10.70 1.32 -16.12
C GLY A 250 -11.98 1.22 -15.28
N GLU A 251 -12.25 0.04 -14.69
CA GLU A 251 -13.29 -0.09 -13.66
C GLU A 251 -12.97 0.82 -12.48
N GLY A 252 -13.71 1.92 -12.37
CA GLY A 252 -13.57 2.88 -11.28
C GLY A 252 -13.92 2.27 -9.91
N ILE A 253 -13.77 3.08 -8.87
CA ILE A 253 -13.98 2.63 -7.49
C ILE A 253 -15.44 2.24 -7.24
N LYS A 254 -15.62 1.08 -6.58
CA LYS A 254 -16.94 0.66 -6.11
C LYS A 254 -17.31 1.43 -4.84
N TRP A 255 -17.91 2.61 -5.03
CA TRP A 255 -18.32 3.53 -3.94
C TRP A 255 -19.21 2.90 -2.87
N SER A 256 -20.04 1.91 -3.23
CA SER A 256 -20.85 1.15 -2.26
C SER A 256 -19.98 0.37 -1.27
N VAL A 257 -18.87 -0.21 -1.74
CA VAL A 257 -17.91 -0.94 -0.88
C VAL A 257 -17.15 0.04 0.00
N PHE A 258 -16.65 1.13 -0.58
CA PHE A 258 -15.96 2.18 0.19
C PHE A 258 -16.84 2.74 1.32
N ARG A 259 -18.10 3.06 1.03
CA ARG A 259 -19.05 3.53 2.05
C ARG A 259 -19.24 2.52 3.18
N LYS A 260 -19.33 1.22 2.88
CA LYS A 260 -19.43 0.16 3.91
C LYS A 260 -18.19 0.13 4.79
N ILE A 261 -17.00 0.32 4.22
CA ILE A 261 -15.74 0.39 4.98
C ILE A 261 -15.76 1.60 5.92
N VAL A 262 -16.14 2.78 5.44
CA VAL A 262 -16.21 4.00 6.26
C VAL A 262 -17.21 3.84 7.42
N ILE A 263 -18.39 3.29 7.15
CA ILE A 263 -19.38 2.99 8.19
C ILE A 263 -18.80 2.02 9.23
N SER A 264 -18.08 0.99 8.78
CA SER A 264 -17.42 0.04 9.69
C SER A 264 -16.42 0.73 10.61
N TRP A 265 -15.62 1.68 10.12
CA TRP A 265 -14.67 2.42 10.96
C TRP A 265 -15.37 3.24 12.05
N VAL A 266 -16.43 3.96 11.68
CA VAL A 266 -17.21 4.78 12.62
C VAL A 266 -17.88 3.92 13.67
N VAL A 267 -18.41 2.74 13.30
CA VAL A 267 -19.10 1.83 14.22
C VAL A 267 -18.12 1.06 15.11
N THR A 268 -16.92 0.74 14.63
CA THR A 268 -15.94 -0.06 15.40
C THR A 268 -15.51 0.65 16.68
N LEU A 269 -15.30 1.97 16.65
CA LEU A 269 -14.87 2.76 17.82
C LEU A 269 -15.85 2.72 19.00
N PRO A 270 -17.14 3.11 18.86
CA PRO A 270 -18.08 3.07 19.98
C PRO A 270 -18.36 1.64 20.44
N VAL A 271 -18.45 0.66 19.52
CA VAL A 271 -18.68 -0.73 19.89
C VAL A 271 -17.51 -1.28 20.72
N ALA A 272 -16.27 -1.05 20.30
CA ALA A 272 -15.09 -1.46 21.06
C ALA A 272 -15.03 -0.76 22.44
N GLY A 273 -15.34 0.53 22.50
CA GLY A 273 -15.39 1.29 23.74
C GLY A 273 -16.46 0.79 24.71
N LEU A 274 -17.67 0.54 24.23
CA LEU A 274 -18.78 0.02 25.03
C LEU A 274 -18.51 -1.40 25.55
N ILE A 275 -17.96 -2.28 24.71
CA ILE A 275 -17.57 -3.63 25.13
C ILE A 275 -16.48 -3.56 26.20
N SER A 276 -15.45 -2.73 25.99
CA SER A 276 -14.37 -2.54 26.96
C SER A 276 -14.89 -2.00 28.30
N ALA A 277 -15.75 -0.99 28.28
CA ALA A 277 -16.38 -0.42 29.46
C ALA A 277 -17.26 -1.46 30.19
N GLY A 278 -18.06 -2.23 29.45
CA GLY A 278 -18.90 -3.29 30.00
C GLY A 278 -18.10 -4.38 30.71
N ILE A 279 -17.03 -4.87 30.06
CA ILE A 279 -16.11 -5.85 30.67
C ILE A 279 -15.47 -5.29 31.93
N MET A 280 -15.00 -4.03 31.89
CA MET A 280 -14.39 -3.38 33.05
C MET A 280 -15.39 -3.26 34.23
N LEU A 281 -16.65 -2.92 33.96
CA LEU A 281 -17.69 -2.85 34.98
C LEU A 281 -17.95 -4.22 35.62
N ILE A 282 -18.01 -5.28 34.82
CA ILE A 282 -18.19 -6.65 35.31
C ILE A 282 -17.01 -7.05 36.21
N ILE A 283 -15.77 -6.81 35.77
CA ILE A 283 -14.57 -7.12 36.56
C ILE A 283 -14.56 -6.32 37.86
N LYS A 284 -14.88 -5.02 37.81
CA LYS A 284 -14.93 -4.18 39.01
C LYS A 284 -16.00 -4.66 40.00
N TRP A 285 -17.16 -5.05 39.51
CA TRP A 285 -18.24 -5.59 40.35
C TRP A 285 -17.86 -6.93 40.98
N ALA A 286 -17.19 -7.81 40.23
CA ALA A 286 -16.73 -9.11 40.73
C ALA A 286 -15.53 -9.03 41.70
N ALA A 287 -14.77 -7.94 41.68
CA ALA A 287 -13.60 -7.72 42.53
C ALA A 287 -13.90 -6.96 43.83
N LEU A 288 -15.11 -6.40 43.96
CA LEU A 288 -15.67 -5.79 45.18
C LEU A 288 -16.45 -6.84 45.98
#